data_AF-A0A257K8E4-F1
#
_entry.id   AF-A0A257K8E4-F1
#
_cell.length_a   1.000
_cell.length_b   1.000
_cell.length_c   1.000
_cell.angle_alpha   90.00
_cell.angle_beta   90.00
_cell.angle_gamma   90.00
#
_symmetry.space_group_name_H-M   'P 1'
#
loop_
_entity.id
_entity.type
_entity.pdbx_description
1 polymer ?
#
loop_
_entity_poly.entity_id
_entity_poly.type
_entity_poly.pdbx_seq_one_letter_code
_entity_poly.pdbx_strand_id
1 'polypeptide(L)'
;MKTVLLIATFLFSCSVLSQSASERELIKKSTSPAAQKALIEKQELDKQVYKLKLAKYLSTCGANCPIPNKFIDDTPIFYTTDNAGSSKTMRANSMYPGGSLGLSVTGSGMVAGVWDGGKVRNTHNELSGKITISDGGTTLSNHATHVTGTICAAGIKPAAKGIAYGATAKTYDWDNDGTEMGTFAADGYLVSNHSYGYVASTLDTWRFGAYDSSSAEIDNLSNTYPYYQIVHAAGNDRDDPALNQASAKIGFDLLTGTTVAKNVLTVAAVEQVNSYIDNTSVLMSSFSNWGPTDDGRIKPDISAKGVGVYSCISTSNTLYDTYQGTSMACPAITGLIVLLQKHYNNINADQYMKAAMVRGLLCHTAREAGDNPGPDYSFGWGLADGQTAAKLISTASTSSILEMQTLNNQAIYTRNFTVDNAQNLKISICWTDPTGLQNAAVADNRVARLKNNLDLKIFKDGQIFYPWRLDADNYTSPATNDSDNNVDNIEVIEISNADPGVYTIQVTHKGNLTNGHQDFALIGSAGTGLNLSSSHFELDKEFFVFPNPSKGSFNFKSQSNLNIDRIEITDLSGKVVTSFTSFEDQHFDISNLQSGVYFAKFISAEATITRKILKE
;
A
#
# COMPACT_ATOMS: atom_id res chain seq x y z
N MET A 1 -11.24 67.36 -9.77
CA MET A 1 -10.51 66.11 -9.49
C MET A 1 -11.42 65.18 -8.71
N LYS A 2 -11.76 64.04 -9.28
CA LYS A 2 -12.61 63.01 -8.66
C LYS A 2 -11.76 62.22 -7.67
N THR A 3 -12.06 62.30 -6.38
CA THR A 3 -11.49 61.41 -5.36
C THR A 3 -12.57 60.40 -5.02
N VAL A 4 -12.45 59.20 -5.58
CA VAL A 4 -13.30 58.05 -5.27
C VAL A 4 -12.74 57.42 -3.99
N LEU A 5 -13.46 57.57 -2.88
CA LEU A 5 -13.23 56.84 -1.65
C LEU A 5 -14.20 55.65 -1.63
N LEU A 6 -13.69 54.45 -1.83
CA LEU A 6 -14.50 53.23 -1.85
C LEU A 6 -14.84 52.83 -0.41
N ILE A 7 -16.11 52.91 -0.05
CA ILE A 7 -16.70 52.35 1.17
C ILE A 7 -16.91 50.85 0.91
N ALA A 8 -16.21 49.98 1.62
CA ALA A 8 -16.47 48.55 1.59
C ALA A 8 -17.50 48.19 2.67
N THR A 9 -18.75 48.04 2.26
CA THR A 9 -19.84 47.54 3.09
C THR A 9 -19.83 46.00 3.10
N PHE A 10 -19.86 45.42 4.30
CA PHE A 10 -20.12 44.00 4.54
C PHE A 10 -21.48 43.60 3.94
N LEU A 11 -21.49 42.51 3.17
CA LEU A 11 -22.70 41.71 2.91
C LEU A 11 -22.46 40.30 3.43
N PHE A 12 -23.12 40.02 4.56
CA PHE A 12 -23.40 38.67 5.03
C PHE A 12 -24.23 37.93 3.97
N SER A 13 -23.84 36.69 3.65
CA SER A 13 -24.76 35.71 3.08
C SER A 13 -24.70 34.44 3.94
N CYS A 14 -25.70 34.29 4.81
CA CYS A 14 -25.99 33.03 5.47
C CYS A 14 -26.81 32.15 4.53
N SER A 15 -26.25 30.96 4.24
CA SER A 15 -26.92 29.64 4.07
C SER A 15 -27.91 29.50 2.89
N VAL A 16 -28.08 28.39 2.16
CA VAL A 16 -27.97 26.92 2.35
C VAL A 16 -27.91 26.36 0.88
N LEU A 17 -27.21 25.30 0.46
CA LEU A 17 -27.54 23.87 0.63
C LEU A 17 -26.40 22.95 0.13
N SER A 18 -25.85 22.17 1.05
CA SER A 18 -25.57 20.74 0.82
C SER A 18 -26.90 20.01 0.97
N GLN A 19 -27.17 19.00 0.12
CA GLN A 19 -28.40 18.20 0.13
C GLN A 19 -28.69 17.66 1.55
N SER A 20 -29.80 18.06 2.17
CA SER A 20 -30.19 17.64 3.51
C SER A 20 -30.61 16.16 3.55
N ALA A 21 -30.62 15.55 4.74
CA ALA A 21 -31.03 14.15 4.92
C ALA A 21 -32.50 13.90 4.54
N SER A 22 -33.39 14.89 4.74
CA SER A 22 -34.79 14.85 4.30
C SER A 22 -34.93 14.92 2.77
N GLU A 23 -34.09 15.70 2.09
CA GLU A 23 -34.05 15.76 0.62
C GLU A 23 -33.49 14.45 0.03
N ARG A 24 -32.50 13.83 0.68
CA ARG A 24 -31.98 12.50 0.32
C ARG A 24 -33.01 11.38 0.49
N GLU A 25 -33.85 11.44 1.51
CA GLU A 25 -34.96 10.48 1.70
C GLU A 25 -36.12 10.70 0.72
N LEU A 26 -36.39 11.95 0.30
CA LEU A 26 -37.33 12.26 -0.78
C LEU A 26 -36.82 11.76 -2.15
N ILE A 27 -35.52 11.87 -2.41
CA ILE A 27 -34.89 11.37 -3.64
C ILE A 27 -34.87 9.84 -3.69
N LYS A 28 -34.57 9.16 -2.57
CA LYS A 28 -34.63 7.68 -2.49
C LYS A 28 -36.04 7.12 -2.74
N LYS A 29 -37.09 7.83 -2.33
CA LYS A 29 -38.48 7.44 -2.60
C LYS A 29 -38.89 7.61 -4.07
N SER A 30 -38.09 8.28 -4.89
CA SER A 30 -38.38 8.47 -6.32
C SER A 30 -37.89 7.32 -7.21
N THR A 31 -37.09 6.40 -6.67
CA THR A 31 -36.54 5.29 -7.44
C THR A 31 -37.44 4.06 -7.33
N SER A 32 -38.09 3.71 -8.43
CA SER A 32 -38.92 2.51 -8.52
C SER A 32 -38.07 1.25 -8.37
N PRO A 33 -38.36 0.37 -7.38
CA PRO A 33 -37.69 -0.93 -7.27
C PRO A 33 -37.83 -1.79 -8.52
N ALA A 34 -38.94 -1.62 -9.27
CA ALA A 34 -39.13 -2.28 -10.56
C ALA A 34 -38.22 -1.69 -11.66
N ALA A 35 -37.95 -0.38 -11.65
CA ALA A 35 -36.99 0.24 -12.56
C ALA A 35 -35.53 -0.12 -12.21
N GLN A 36 -35.22 -0.26 -10.92
CA GLN A 36 -33.92 -0.76 -10.46
C GLN A 36 -33.72 -2.23 -10.81
N LYS A 37 -34.75 -3.07 -10.65
CA LYS A 37 -34.75 -4.47 -11.08
C LYS A 37 -34.62 -4.61 -12.60
N ALA A 38 -35.39 -3.82 -13.37
CA ALA A 38 -35.29 -3.79 -14.82
C ALA A 38 -33.91 -3.30 -15.32
N LEU A 39 -33.27 -2.39 -14.58
CA LEU A 39 -31.89 -1.97 -14.87
C LEU A 39 -30.89 -3.09 -14.63
N ILE A 40 -31.02 -3.83 -13.52
CA ILE A 40 -30.17 -5.00 -13.21
C ILE A 40 -30.38 -6.12 -14.24
N GLU A 41 -31.63 -6.42 -14.60
CA GLU A 41 -31.96 -7.39 -15.65
C GLU A 41 -31.42 -6.97 -17.02
N LYS A 42 -31.49 -5.67 -17.34
CA LYS A 42 -30.87 -5.11 -18.55
C LYS A 42 -29.35 -5.21 -18.51
N GLN A 43 -28.71 -4.97 -17.38
CA GLN A 43 -27.26 -5.09 -17.22
C GLN A 43 -26.78 -6.54 -17.39
N GLU A 44 -27.53 -7.51 -16.89
CA GLU A 44 -27.24 -8.93 -17.11
C GLU A 44 -27.47 -9.35 -18.57
N LEU A 45 -28.48 -8.79 -19.24
CA LEU A 45 -28.68 -8.99 -20.67
C LEU A 45 -27.53 -8.37 -21.48
N ASP A 46 -27.13 -7.14 -21.16
CA ASP A 46 -26.01 -6.45 -21.82
C ASP A 46 -24.69 -7.22 -21.65
N LYS A 47 -24.49 -7.88 -20.50
CA LYS A 47 -23.34 -8.79 -20.24
C LYS A 47 -23.37 -10.04 -21.12
N GLN A 48 -24.54 -10.65 -21.34
CA GLN A 48 -24.69 -11.79 -22.24
C GLN A 48 -24.48 -11.37 -23.71
N VAL A 49 -25.05 -10.23 -24.12
CA VAL A 49 -24.86 -9.65 -25.45
C VAL A 49 -23.39 -9.33 -25.70
N TYR A 50 -22.68 -8.77 -24.71
CA TYR A 50 -21.25 -8.52 -24.79
C TYR A 50 -20.46 -9.81 -25.04
N LYS A 51 -20.74 -10.90 -24.30
CA LYS A 51 -20.06 -12.20 -24.50
C LYS A 51 -20.23 -12.74 -25.92
N LEU A 52 -21.44 -12.64 -26.48
CA LEU A 52 -21.72 -13.09 -27.84
C LEU A 52 -20.98 -12.24 -28.88
N LYS A 53 -20.97 -10.92 -28.70
CA LYS A 53 -20.24 -10.00 -29.59
C LYS A 53 -18.74 -10.17 -29.50
N LEU A 54 -18.21 -10.42 -28.30
CA LEU A 54 -16.79 -10.71 -28.07
C LEU A 54 -16.38 -12.01 -28.77
N ALA A 55 -17.16 -13.09 -28.61
CA ALA A 55 -16.88 -14.36 -29.28
C ALA A 55 -16.88 -14.22 -30.82
N LYS A 56 -17.81 -13.43 -31.37
CA LYS A 56 -17.87 -13.11 -32.80
C LYS A 56 -16.69 -12.24 -33.26
N TYR A 57 -16.30 -11.25 -32.47
CA TYR A 57 -15.17 -10.39 -32.76
C TYR A 57 -13.86 -11.18 -32.80
N LEU A 58 -13.60 -12.01 -31.79
CA LEU A 58 -12.42 -12.86 -31.69
C LEU A 58 -12.33 -13.88 -32.83
N SER A 59 -13.47 -14.41 -33.31
CA SER A 59 -13.47 -15.34 -34.44
C SER A 59 -13.18 -14.69 -35.79
N THR A 60 -13.38 -13.37 -35.93
CA THR A 60 -13.13 -12.64 -37.18
C THR A 60 -11.72 -12.07 -37.34
N CYS A 61 -10.99 -11.83 -36.24
CA CYS A 61 -9.69 -11.16 -36.29
C CYS A 61 -8.53 -12.02 -35.74
N GLY A 62 -8.82 -13.20 -35.18
CA GLY A 62 -7.81 -14.18 -34.75
C GLY A 62 -7.35 -14.02 -33.29
N ALA A 63 -6.39 -14.84 -32.87
CA ALA A 63 -5.98 -14.97 -31.46
C ALA A 63 -5.30 -13.72 -30.85
N ASN A 64 -4.86 -12.76 -31.69
CA ASN A 64 -4.09 -11.59 -31.26
C ASN A 64 -4.92 -10.30 -31.19
N CYS A 65 -6.25 -10.40 -31.12
CA CYS A 65 -7.10 -9.22 -31.10
C CYS A 65 -7.14 -8.56 -29.73
N PRO A 66 -7.00 -7.22 -29.66
CA PRO A 66 -7.25 -6.49 -28.43
C PRO A 66 -8.70 -6.72 -28.00
N ILE A 67 -8.93 -7.00 -26.72
CA ILE A 67 -10.28 -7.27 -26.20
C ILE A 67 -11.00 -5.92 -26.02
N PRO A 68 -12.09 -5.64 -26.76
CA PRO A 68 -12.81 -4.38 -26.62
C PRO A 68 -13.59 -4.34 -25.30
N ASN A 69 -13.55 -3.21 -24.57
CA ASN A 69 -14.26 -3.07 -23.30
C ASN A 69 -15.79 -3.05 -23.45
N LYS A 70 -16.31 -2.70 -24.63
CA LYS A 70 -17.74 -2.82 -24.98
C LYS A 70 -17.94 -2.81 -26.49
N PHE A 71 -19.15 -3.14 -26.94
CA PHE A 71 -19.59 -2.93 -28.31
C PHE A 71 -20.70 -1.89 -28.35
N ILE A 72 -20.53 -0.81 -29.10
CA ILE A 72 -21.62 0.13 -29.44
C ILE A 72 -21.91 -0.07 -30.92
N ASP A 73 -23.15 -0.41 -31.26
CA ASP A 73 -23.57 -0.62 -32.66
C ASP A 73 -22.63 -1.57 -33.44
N ASP A 74 -22.27 -2.70 -32.80
CA ASP A 74 -21.33 -3.72 -33.28
C ASP A 74 -19.90 -3.23 -33.55
N THR A 75 -19.60 -1.98 -33.18
CA THR A 75 -18.26 -1.42 -33.21
C THR A 75 -17.53 -1.76 -31.90
N PRO A 76 -16.35 -2.40 -31.95
CA PRO A 76 -15.53 -2.64 -30.77
C PRO A 76 -15.01 -1.31 -30.22
N ILE A 77 -15.32 -1.02 -28.96
CA ILE A 77 -14.90 0.20 -28.27
C ILE A 77 -13.82 -0.18 -27.26
N PHE A 78 -12.65 0.41 -27.46
CA PHE A 78 -11.50 0.27 -26.58
C PHE A 78 -11.45 1.47 -25.65
N TYR A 79 -11.30 1.24 -24.36
CA TYR A 79 -10.97 2.28 -23.41
C TYR A 79 -9.45 2.40 -23.34
N THR A 80 -8.95 3.62 -23.49
CA THR A 80 -7.55 3.96 -23.18
C THR A 80 -7.46 4.24 -21.69
N THR A 81 -6.49 3.66 -20.99
CA THR A 81 -6.35 3.87 -19.55
C THR A 81 -5.15 4.73 -19.21
N ASP A 82 -5.25 5.47 -18.13
CA ASP A 82 -4.32 6.55 -17.81
C ASP A 82 -3.55 6.31 -16.51
N ASN A 83 -2.46 7.04 -16.24
CA ASN A 83 -1.79 7.00 -14.93
C ASN A 83 -2.78 7.37 -13.80
N ALA A 84 -3.77 8.22 -14.11
CA ALA A 84 -4.91 8.46 -13.22
C ALA A 84 -5.74 7.18 -12.96
N GLY A 85 -5.84 6.27 -13.92
CA GLY A 85 -6.43 4.94 -13.79
C GLY A 85 -5.62 4.04 -12.87
N SER A 86 -4.29 4.12 -12.90
CA SER A 86 -3.43 3.43 -11.93
C SER A 86 -3.64 3.99 -10.52
N SER A 87 -3.69 5.32 -10.39
CA SER A 87 -4.02 5.99 -9.12
C SER A 87 -5.38 5.55 -8.55
N LYS A 88 -6.42 5.46 -9.40
CA LYS A 88 -7.77 5.02 -9.01
C LYS A 88 -7.80 3.54 -8.65
N THR A 89 -7.14 2.70 -9.44
CA THR A 89 -7.08 1.25 -9.25
C THR A 89 -6.57 0.94 -7.85
N MET A 90 -5.48 1.57 -7.41
CA MET A 90 -4.94 1.38 -6.05
C MET A 90 -5.42 2.42 -5.03
N ARG A 91 -6.44 3.22 -5.37
CA ARG A 91 -7.03 4.28 -4.53
C ARG A 91 -6.03 5.31 -3.96
N ALA A 92 -4.88 5.51 -4.59
CA ALA A 92 -3.89 6.52 -4.20
C ALA A 92 -4.45 7.95 -4.30
N ASN A 93 -5.36 8.18 -5.25
CA ASN A 93 -6.04 9.46 -5.43
C ASN A 93 -6.83 9.93 -4.21
N SER A 94 -7.14 9.04 -3.27
CA SER A 94 -7.79 9.39 -2.01
C SER A 94 -6.94 10.30 -1.11
N MET A 95 -5.61 10.27 -1.27
CA MET A 95 -4.65 11.07 -0.50
C MET A 95 -4.39 12.46 -1.12
N TYR A 96 -4.69 12.66 -2.40
CA TYR A 96 -4.42 13.92 -3.11
C TYR A 96 -5.20 15.10 -2.52
N PRO A 97 -4.84 16.36 -2.84
CA PRO A 97 -5.65 17.53 -2.51
C PRO A 97 -7.08 17.38 -3.05
N GLY A 98 -8.07 17.56 -2.18
CA GLY A 98 -9.48 17.31 -2.50
C GLY A 98 -9.89 15.84 -2.58
N GLY A 99 -8.96 14.91 -2.31
CA GLY A 99 -9.23 13.48 -2.19
C GLY A 99 -10.05 13.14 -0.95
N SER A 100 -10.65 11.95 -0.93
CA SER A 100 -11.60 11.54 0.11
C SER A 100 -11.03 11.45 1.53
N LEU A 101 -9.70 11.38 1.69
CA LEU A 101 -9.04 11.37 2.99
C LEU A 101 -8.68 12.78 3.50
N GLY A 102 -8.73 13.81 2.64
CA GLY A 102 -8.37 15.18 3.02
C GLY A 102 -6.89 15.42 3.33
N LEU A 103 -5.99 14.46 3.04
CA LEU A 103 -4.58 14.51 3.45
C LEU A 103 -3.72 15.47 2.61
N SER A 104 -4.14 15.77 1.39
CA SER A 104 -3.42 16.67 0.46
C SER A 104 -1.96 16.27 0.18
N VAL A 105 -1.69 14.97 0.10
CA VAL A 105 -0.36 14.40 -0.11
C VAL A 105 -0.08 14.23 -1.60
N THR A 106 1.06 14.75 -2.05
CA THR A 106 1.47 14.72 -3.48
C THR A 106 2.83 14.07 -3.70
N GLY A 107 3.57 13.77 -2.63
CA GLY A 107 4.99 13.36 -2.69
C GLY A 107 5.98 14.53 -2.74
N SER A 108 5.53 15.78 -2.56
CA SER A 108 6.42 16.95 -2.50
C SER A 108 7.54 16.77 -1.47
N GLY A 109 8.78 17.08 -1.89
CA GLY A 109 10.00 16.93 -1.09
C GLY A 109 10.57 15.50 -1.05
N MET A 110 9.88 14.53 -1.66
CA MET A 110 10.36 13.15 -1.74
C MET A 110 11.10 12.89 -3.06
N VAL A 111 12.00 11.92 -3.03
CA VAL A 111 12.80 11.47 -4.18
C VAL A 111 12.61 9.96 -4.36
N ALA A 112 12.28 9.54 -5.58
CA ALA A 112 12.28 8.13 -5.97
C ALA A 112 13.54 7.78 -6.78
N GLY A 113 14.05 6.57 -6.62
CA GLY A 113 15.09 6.01 -7.49
C GLY A 113 14.48 5.24 -8.65
N VAL A 114 15.08 5.29 -9.84
CA VAL A 114 14.61 4.53 -11.01
C VAL A 114 15.81 3.97 -11.76
N TRP A 115 15.85 2.64 -11.89
CA TRP A 115 16.80 1.92 -12.75
C TRP A 115 16.03 1.30 -13.92
N ASP A 116 16.51 1.54 -15.13
CA ASP A 116 15.84 1.14 -16.37
C ASP A 116 16.84 0.99 -17.53
N GLY A 117 16.39 0.63 -18.73
CA GLY A 117 17.28 0.30 -19.86
C GLY A 117 17.90 1.48 -20.58
N GLY A 118 17.78 2.70 -20.03
CA GLY A 118 18.40 3.87 -20.62
C GLY A 118 17.94 5.20 -20.03
N LYS A 119 18.39 6.28 -20.66
CA LYS A 119 18.22 7.64 -20.18
C LYS A 119 16.78 8.12 -20.29
N VAL A 120 16.27 8.69 -19.22
CA VAL A 120 14.99 9.42 -19.21
C VAL A 120 15.09 10.71 -19.99
N ARG A 121 14.06 11.04 -20.78
CA ARG A 121 13.91 12.38 -21.37
C ARG A 121 13.52 13.38 -20.29
N ASN A 122 14.50 13.85 -19.51
CA ASN A 122 14.32 14.87 -18.49
C ASN A 122 13.85 16.23 -19.04
N THR A 123 13.93 16.45 -20.36
CA THR A 123 13.39 17.65 -21.03
C THR A 123 11.91 17.51 -21.42
N HIS A 124 11.26 16.36 -21.19
CA HIS A 124 9.84 16.21 -21.44
C HIS A 124 9.06 17.19 -20.55
N ASN A 125 7.99 17.81 -21.07
CA ASN A 125 7.25 18.86 -20.35
C ASN A 125 6.77 18.38 -18.97
N GLU A 126 6.33 17.13 -18.87
CA GLU A 126 5.91 16.50 -17.60
C GLU A 126 7.04 16.31 -16.56
N LEU A 127 8.31 16.26 -17.00
CA LEU A 127 9.46 15.84 -16.20
C LEU A 127 10.52 16.94 -16.05
N SER A 128 10.41 18.02 -16.80
CA SER A 128 11.34 19.15 -16.76
C SER A 128 11.43 19.73 -15.34
N GLY A 129 12.65 19.81 -14.82
CA GLY A 129 12.94 20.27 -13.46
C GLY A 129 12.70 19.25 -12.34
N LYS A 130 12.31 18.01 -12.67
CA LYS A 130 12.03 16.94 -11.69
C LYS A 130 13.04 15.79 -11.67
N ILE A 131 13.86 15.67 -12.72
CA ILE A 131 14.71 14.49 -12.95
C ILE A 131 16.18 14.82 -12.81
N THR A 132 16.88 14.04 -11.98
CA THR A 132 18.34 14.03 -11.87
C THR A 132 18.87 12.75 -12.50
N ILE A 133 19.54 12.86 -13.65
CA ILE A 133 20.28 11.75 -14.26
C ILE A 133 21.54 11.56 -13.44
N SER A 134 21.72 10.36 -12.89
CA SER A 134 22.70 10.12 -11.83
C SER A 134 23.87 9.21 -12.26
N ASP A 135 23.93 8.87 -13.54
CA ASP A 135 24.93 8.01 -14.16
C ASP A 135 25.26 8.43 -15.61
N GLY A 136 26.04 7.59 -16.30
CA GLY A 136 26.58 7.85 -17.64
C GLY A 136 25.62 7.57 -18.81
N GLY A 137 24.41 7.08 -18.56
CA GLY A 137 23.46 6.70 -19.61
C GLY A 137 23.18 7.83 -20.61
N THR A 138 23.47 7.61 -21.90
CA THR A 138 23.34 8.64 -22.94
C THR A 138 22.10 8.48 -23.83
N THR A 139 21.63 7.26 -24.01
CA THR A 139 20.60 6.91 -25.00
C THR A 139 19.21 7.06 -24.41
N LEU A 140 18.38 7.91 -25.02
CA LEU A 140 17.00 8.10 -24.58
C LEU A 140 16.18 6.81 -24.71
N SER A 141 15.44 6.48 -23.66
CA SER A 141 14.56 5.32 -23.61
C SER A 141 13.10 5.73 -23.40
N ASN A 142 12.23 5.26 -24.29
CA ASN A 142 10.79 5.43 -24.13
C ASN A 142 10.30 4.70 -22.88
N HIS A 143 10.83 3.51 -22.62
CA HIS A 143 10.49 2.71 -21.45
C HIS A 143 10.86 3.44 -20.15
N ALA A 144 12.11 3.86 -20.00
CA ALA A 144 12.57 4.59 -18.81
C ALA A 144 11.79 5.90 -18.58
N THR A 145 11.50 6.64 -19.65
CA THR A 145 10.71 7.88 -19.58
C THR A 145 9.27 7.61 -19.16
N HIS A 146 8.66 6.54 -19.67
CA HIS A 146 7.31 6.13 -19.32
C HIS A 146 7.21 5.66 -17.87
N VAL A 147 8.14 4.81 -17.42
CA VAL A 147 8.26 4.34 -16.03
C VAL A 147 8.39 5.52 -15.07
N THR A 148 9.32 6.42 -15.34
CA THR A 148 9.54 7.62 -14.52
C THR A 148 8.32 8.56 -14.54
N GLY A 149 7.67 8.68 -15.70
CA GLY A 149 6.41 9.41 -15.86
C GLY A 149 5.29 8.88 -14.96
N THR A 150 5.12 7.56 -14.89
CA THR A 150 4.16 6.91 -13.98
C THR A 150 4.41 7.26 -12.51
N ILE A 151 5.66 7.44 -12.09
CA ILE A 151 5.98 7.86 -10.71
C ILE A 151 5.67 9.35 -10.51
N CYS A 152 6.28 10.26 -11.29
CA CYS A 152 6.37 11.67 -10.90
C CYS A 152 6.03 12.70 -11.98
N ALA A 153 5.40 12.32 -13.11
CA ALA A 153 4.92 13.28 -14.09
C ALA A 153 4.02 14.35 -13.44
N ALA A 154 4.25 15.62 -13.78
CA ALA A 154 3.56 16.77 -13.16
C ALA A 154 2.04 16.75 -13.36
N GLY A 155 1.56 16.09 -14.41
CA GLY A 155 0.16 16.04 -14.79
C GLY A 155 -0.27 17.24 -15.63
N ILE A 156 0.64 17.76 -16.48
CA ILE A 156 0.29 18.77 -17.51
C ILE A 156 -0.82 18.21 -18.39
N LYS A 157 -0.69 16.95 -18.80
CA LYS A 157 -1.81 16.16 -19.28
C LYS A 157 -2.42 15.40 -18.10
N PRO A 158 -3.65 15.69 -17.67
CA PRO A 158 -4.24 15.11 -16.45
C PRO A 158 -4.24 13.58 -16.44
N ALA A 159 -4.41 12.95 -17.60
CA ALA A 159 -4.35 11.50 -17.79
C ALA A 159 -2.96 10.92 -17.45
N ALA A 160 -1.88 11.60 -17.84
CA ALA A 160 -0.51 11.12 -17.65
C ALA A 160 0.08 11.47 -16.28
N LYS A 161 -0.66 12.16 -15.41
CA LYS A 161 -0.22 12.58 -14.07
C LYS A 161 0.37 11.40 -13.29
N GLY A 162 1.61 11.54 -12.85
CA GLY A 162 2.28 10.54 -12.04
C GLY A 162 1.57 10.33 -10.70
N ILE A 163 1.76 9.17 -10.10
CA ILE A 163 1.15 8.84 -8.81
C ILE A 163 1.63 9.84 -7.73
N ALA A 164 2.94 10.02 -7.61
CA ALA A 164 3.57 11.01 -6.74
C ALA A 164 3.97 12.25 -7.56
N TYR A 165 3.00 12.91 -8.18
CA TYR A 165 3.22 14.05 -9.09
C TYR A 165 3.95 15.26 -8.45
N GLY A 166 4.01 15.34 -7.11
CA GLY A 166 4.81 16.32 -6.38
C GLY A 166 6.28 15.92 -6.16
N ALA A 167 6.63 14.64 -6.34
CA ALA A 167 7.96 14.12 -6.11
C ALA A 167 8.95 14.45 -7.24
N THR A 168 10.22 14.16 -6.98
CA THR A 168 11.32 14.16 -7.98
C THR A 168 11.90 12.76 -8.10
N ALA A 169 12.75 12.53 -9.12
CA ALA A 169 13.40 11.23 -9.28
C ALA A 169 14.89 11.36 -9.62
N LYS A 170 15.67 10.43 -9.07
CA LYS A 170 17.03 10.10 -9.53
C LYS A 170 16.94 8.89 -10.46
N THR A 171 17.51 9.00 -11.65
CA THR A 171 17.39 7.98 -12.70
C THR A 171 18.75 7.48 -13.12
N TYR A 172 18.84 6.18 -13.36
CA TYR A 172 20.03 5.43 -13.74
C TYR A 172 19.67 4.46 -14.88
N ASP A 173 20.64 4.10 -15.70
CA ASP A 173 20.59 2.85 -16.46
C ASP A 173 20.86 1.64 -15.53
N TRP A 174 20.60 0.42 -16.00
CA TRP A 174 20.64 -0.78 -15.16
C TRP A 174 22.04 -1.45 -15.12
N ASP A 175 23.07 -0.89 -15.76
CA ASP A 175 24.32 -1.62 -16.04
C ASP A 175 25.16 -1.85 -14.77
N ASN A 176 24.94 -1.07 -13.70
CA ASN A 176 25.67 -1.15 -12.42
C ASN A 176 24.73 -0.97 -11.21
N ASP A 177 23.52 -1.51 -11.31
CA ASP A 177 22.42 -1.29 -10.37
C ASP A 177 22.79 -1.56 -8.90
N GLY A 178 23.42 -2.68 -8.55
CA GLY A 178 23.73 -3.05 -7.17
C GLY A 178 24.58 -2.00 -6.42
N THR A 179 25.63 -1.48 -7.06
CA THR A 179 26.50 -0.44 -6.48
C THR A 179 25.77 0.90 -6.33
N GLU A 180 25.01 1.27 -7.35
CA GLU A 180 24.29 2.55 -7.38
C GLU A 180 23.14 2.57 -6.39
N MET A 181 22.41 1.46 -6.25
CA MET A 181 21.40 1.29 -5.22
C MET A 181 22.01 1.38 -3.82
N GLY A 182 23.21 0.82 -3.61
CA GLY A 182 23.98 0.98 -2.37
C GLY A 182 24.28 2.44 -2.04
N THR A 183 24.73 3.21 -3.03
CA THR A 183 25.00 4.65 -2.86
C THR A 183 23.72 5.44 -2.61
N PHE A 184 22.66 5.16 -3.37
CA PHE A 184 21.36 5.78 -3.21
C PHE A 184 20.76 5.52 -1.83
N ALA A 185 20.85 4.29 -1.33
CA ALA A 185 20.36 3.96 0.01
C ALA A 185 21.22 4.61 1.11
N ALA A 186 22.55 4.67 0.93
CA ALA A 186 23.47 5.34 1.85
C ALA A 186 23.21 6.86 1.96
N ASP A 187 22.76 7.49 0.86
CA ASP A 187 22.30 8.88 0.84
C ASP A 187 20.97 9.10 1.58
N GLY A 188 20.34 8.04 2.09
CA GLY A 188 19.10 8.10 2.87
C GLY A 188 17.82 8.09 2.04
N TYR A 189 17.89 7.76 0.75
CA TYR A 189 16.69 7.62 -0.07
C TYR A 189 15.92 6.33 0.26
N LEU A 190 14.59 6.40 0.17
CA LEU A 190 13.71 5.41 0.80
C LEU A 190 13.14 4.36 -0.14
N VAL A 191 13.02 4.65 -1.44
CA VAL A 191 12.35 3.74 -2.37
C VAL A 191 12.89 3.86 -3.79
N SER A 192 12.99 2.73 -4.48
CA SER A 192 13.35 2.65 -5.90
C SER A 192 12.48 1.70 -6.71
N ASN A 193 12.43 1.97 -8.00
CA ASN A 193 11.77 1.17 -9.02
C ASN A 193 12.78 0.42 -9.90
N HIS A 194 12.51 -0.87 -10.13
CA HIS A 194 13.29 -1.74 -11.01
C HIS A 194 12.34 -2.45 -11.99
N SER A 195 12.23 -1.91 -13.21
CA SER A 195 11.32 -2.40 -14.25
C SER A 195 12.06 -3.16 -15.35
N TYR A 196 12.93 -4.08 -14.95
CA TYR A 196 13.76 -4.91 -15.83
C TYR A 196 13.91 -6.32 -15.25
N GLY A 197 14.61 -7.21 -15.94
CA GLY A 197 14.80 -8.58 -15.49
C GLY A 197 15.62 -9.39 -16.49
N TYR A 198 15.77 -10.68 -16.19
CA TYR A 198 16.47 -11.59 -17.07
C TYR A 198 15.69 -11.86 -18.35
N VAL A 199 16.41 -12.17 -19.43
CA VAL A 199 15.80 -12.65 -20.67
C VAL A 199 15.47 -14.14 -20.50
N ALA A 200 14.20 -14.44 -20.17
CA ALA A 200 13.74 -15.77 -19.77
C ALA A 200 14.14 -16.89 -20.75
N SER A 201 14.07 -16.61 -22.06
CA SER A 201 14.42 -17.57 -23.13
C SER A 201 15.89 -18.01 -23.15
N THR A 202 16.76 -17.32 -22.42
CA THR A 202 18.20 -17.65 -22.31
C THR A 202 18.56 -18.40 -21.03
N LEU A 203 17.60 -18.60 -20.13
CA LEU A 203 17.85 -19.16 -18.81
C LEU A 203 17.82 -20.69 -18.83
N ASP A 204 18.71 -21.29 -18.04
CA ASP A 204 18.55 -22.68 -17.62
C ASP A 204 17.29 -22.83 -16.76
N THR A 205 16.59 -23.97 -16.91
CA THR A 205 15.33 -24.24 -16.21
C THR A 205 15.41 -24.07 -14.69
N TRP A 206 16.56 -24.38 -14.07
CA TRP A 206 16.71 -24.26 -12.62
C TRP A 206 16.64 -22.81 -12.10
N ARG A 207 16.78 -21.80 -12.96
CA ARG A 207 16.79 -20.39 -12.54
C ARG A 207 15.40 -19.81 -12.32
N PHE A 208 14.37 -20.44 -12.87
CA PHE A 208 12.99 -20.08 -12.57
C PHE A 208 12.67 -20.45 -11.12
N GLY A 209 12.04 -19.52 -10.40
CA GLY A 209 11.73 -19.66 -8.97
C GLY A 209 12.94 -19.61 -8.03
N ALA A 210 14.17 -19.75 -8.55
CA ALA A 210 15.36 -19.90 -7.71
C ALA A 210 15.83 -18.60 -7.06
N TYR A 211 16.10 -18.68 -5.75
CA TYR A 211 16.84 -17.67 -5.02
C TYR A 211 18.32 -17.77 -5.38
N ASP A 212 18.78 -16.94 -6.30
CA ASP A 212 20.13 -16.99 -6.84
C ASP A 212 21.04 -15.89 -6.26
N SER A 213 22.19 -15.65 -6.90
CA SER A 213 23.14 -14.64 -6.46
C SER A 213 22.56 -13.23 -6.47
N SER A 214 21.71 -12.86 -7.44
CA SER A 214 21.13 -11.52 -7.48
C SER A 214 20.04 -11.35 -6.41
N SER A 215 19.26 -12.41 -6.14
CA SER A 215 18.32 -12.41 -5.00
C SER A 215 19.07 -12.19 -3.68
N ALA A 216 20.21 -12.88 -3.50
CA ALA A 216 21.03 -12.79 -2.29
C ALA A 216 21.68 -11.41 -2.12
N GLU A 217 22.18 -10.81 -3.20
CA GLU A 217 22.78 -9.48 -3.22
C GLU A 217 21.76 -8.41 -2.79
N ILE A 218 20.56 -8.46 -3.36
CA ILE A 218 19.51 -7.47 -3.05
C ILE A 218 18.94 -7.66 -1.65
N ASP A 219 18.84 -8.88 -1.14
CA ASP A 219 18.53 -9.10 0.27
C ASP A 219 19.63 -8.55 1.17
N ASN A 220 20.92 -8.73 0.82
CA ASN A 220 22.02 -8.16 1.59
C ASN A 220 21.96 -6.63 1.62
N LEU A 221 21.63 -6.02 0.49
CA LEU A 221 21.41 -4.57 0.39
C LEU A 221 20.25 -4.11 1.29
N SER A 222 19.12 -4.83 1.26
CA SER A 222 17.96 -4.54 2.10
C SER A 222 18.28 -4.67 3.60
N ASN A 223 19.11 -5.64 3.96
CA ASN A 223 19.58 -5.83 5.34
C ASN A 223 20.51 -4.68 5.78
N THR A 224 21.35 -4.19 4.87
CA THR A 224 22.28 -3.07 5.13
C THR A 224 21.54 -1.75 5.32
N TYR A 225 20.49 -1.52 4.53
CA TYR A 225 19.72 -0.28 4.51
C TYR A 225 18.24 -0.52 4.87
N PRO A 226 17.90 -0.63 6.17
CA PRO A 226 16.57 -1.09 6.61
C PRO A 226 15.41 -0.15 6.27
N TYR A 227 15.68 1.09 5.84
CA TYR A 227 14.68 2.05 5.37
C TYR A 227 14.44 2.00 3.86
N TYR A 228 15.31 1.33 3.11
CA TYR A 228 15.27 1.33 1.66
C TYR A 228 14.40 0.19 1.13
N GLN A 229 13.25 0.55 0.57
CA GLN A 229 12.34 -0.39 -0.07
C GLN A 229 12.62 -0.49 -1.57
N ILE A 230 13.00 -1.68 -2.01
CA ILE A 230 13.23 -2.01 -3.42
C ILE A 230 11.93 -2.58 -4.00
N VAL A 231 11.44 -2.01 -5.10
CA VAL A 231 10.24 -2.47 -5.79
C VAL A 231 10.62 -3.00 -7.17
N HIS A 232 10.18 -4.20 -7.52
CA HIS A 232 10.61 -4.87 -8.75
C HIS A 232 9.41 -5.41 -9.54
N ALA A 233 9.46 -5.26 -10.86
CA ALA A 233 8.47 -5.84 -11.76
C ALA A 233 8.60 -7.37 -11.78
N ALA A 234 7.48 -8.11 -11.74
CA ALA A 234 7.50 -9.58 -11.69
C ALA A 234 8.01 -10.27 -12.97
N GLY A 235 7.94 -9.62 -14.13
CA GLY A 235 8.24 -10.20 -15.45
C GLY A 235 6.98 -10.40 -16.31
N ASN A 236 7.15 -10.69 -17.60
CA ASN A 236 6.06 -10.63 -18.60
C ASN A 236 6.07 -11.82 -19.58
N ASP A 237 6.53 -12.99 -19.14
CA ASP A 237 6.80 -14.17 -19.96
C ASP A 237 5.72 -15.25 -19.82
N ARG A 238 4.65 -15.00 -19.03
CA ARG A 238 3.65 -16.03 -18.68
C ARG A 238 2.91 -16.61 -19.87
N ASP A 239 2.63 -15.79 -20.86
CA ASP A 239 1.93 -16.19 -22.08
C ASP A 239 2.87 -16.40 -23.27
N ASP A 240 4.20 -16.43 -23.05
CA ASP A 240 5.16 -16.70 -24.12
C ASP A 240 5.11 -18.18 -24.57
N PRO A 241 4.60 -18.48 -25.77
CA PRO A 241 4.50 -19.85 -26.26
C PRO A 241 5.87 -20.45 -26.62
N ALA A 242 6.92 -19.64 -26.75
CA ALA A 242 8.28 -20.10 -27.02
C ALA A 242 9.01 -20.50 -25.74
N LEU A 243 8.49 -20.15 -24.56
CA LEU A 243 9.09 -20.49 -23.27
C LEU A 243 8.57 -21.84 -22.77
N ASN A 244 9.41 -22.87 -22.85
CA ASN A 244 9.07 -24.22 -22.39
C ASN A 244 8.61 -24.24 -20.92
N GLN A 245 9.22 -23.44 -20.06
CA GLN A 245 8.84 -23.34 -18.65
C GLN A 245 7.38 -22.90 -18.48
N ALA A 246 6.95 -21.85 -19.19
CA ALA A 246 5.60 -21.32 -19.11
C ALA A 246 4.55 -22.37 -19.49
N SER A 247 4.78 -23.14 -20.56
CA SER A 247 3.87 -24.23 -20.93
C SER A 247 3.94 -25.44 -19.99
N ALA A 248 5.13 -25.83 -19.52
CA ALA A 248 5.33 -26.98 -18.65
C ALA A 248 4.71 -26.79 -17.25
N LYS A 249 4.70 -25.55 -16.75
CA LYS A 249 4.18 -25.19 -15.42
C LYS A 249 2.86 -24.41 -15.50
N ILE A 250 2.25 -24.32 -16.68
CA ILE A 250 0.95 -23.65 -16.90
C ILE A 250 0.98 -22.18 -16.42
N GLY A 251 2.09 -21.50 -16.68
CA GLY A 251 2.31 -20.10 -16.32
C GLY A 251 2.81 -19.85 -14.89
N PHE A 252 2.96 -20.89 -14.06
CA PHE A 252 3.58 -20.79 -12.74
C PHE A 252 5.10 -20.95 -12.82
N ASP A 253 5.77 -20.59 -11.72
CA ASP A 253 7.22 -20.75 -11.56
C ASP A 253 7.98 -20.03 -12.68
N LEU A 254 7.74 -18.72 -12.80
CA LEU A 254 8.31 -17.85 -13.84
C LEU A 254 9.06 -16.63 -13.31
N LEU A 255 9.11 -16.46 -11.99
CA LEU A 255 9.90 -15.42 -11.34
C LEU A 255 11.38 -15.76 -11.41
N THR A 256 12.25 -14.75 -11.50
CA THR A 256 13.70 -14.95 -11.67
C THR A 256 14.52 -13.88 -10.94
N GLY A 257 15.75 -14.24 -10.54
CA GLY A 257 16.71 -13.29 -9.99
C GLY A 257 16.13 -12.43 -8.85
N THR A 258 16.17 -11.11 -9.01
CA THR A 258 15.78 -10.17 -7.95
C THR A 258 14.31 -10.25 -7.55
N THR A 259 13.41 -10.71 -8.42
CA THR A 259 11.97 -10.88 -8.08
C THR A 259 11.75 -12.02 -7.07
N VAL A 260 12.73 -12.90 -6.91
CA VAL A 260 12.71 -14.00 -5.95
C VAL A 260 13.30 -13.59 -4.59
N ALA A 261 13.91 -12.42 -4.47
CA ALA A 261 14.46 -11.92 -3.20
C ALA A 261 13.37 -11.80 -2.12
N LYS A 262 13.72 -12.08 -0.86
CA LYS A 262 12.75 -12.08 0.26
C LYS A 262 12.32 -10.64 0.61
N ASN A 263 13.24 -9.70 0.50
CA ASN A 263 13.06 -8.33 0.98
C ASN A 263 12.61 -7.34 -0.10
N VAL A 264 12.47 -7.79 -1.35
CA VAL A 264 11.94 -7.00 -2.46
C VAL A 264 10.42 -7.07 -2.46
N LEU A 265 9.78 -5.95 -2.82
CA LEU A 265 8.36 -5.92 -3.14
C LEU A 265 8.18 -6.16 -4.64
N THR A 266 7.80 -7.38 -5.00
CA THR A 266 7.60 -7.85 -6.38
C THR A 266 6.16 -7.61 -6.82
N VAL A 267 5.98 -6.98 -7.98
CA VAL A 267 4.69 -6.42 -8.40
C VAL A 267 4.14 -7.11 -9.65
N ALA A 268 2.95 -7.70 -9.52
CA ALA A 268 2.14 -8.26 -10.60
C ALA A 268 1.38 -7.18 -11.37
N ALA A 269 1.07 -7.45 -12.64
CA ALA A 269 0.26 -6.57 -13.48
C ALA A 269 -1.18 -7.05 -13.61
N VAL A 270 -2.13 -6.18 -13.26
CA VAL A 270 -3.57 -6.38 -13.46
C VAL A 270 -4.16 -5.35 -14.42
N GLU A 271 -5.38 -5.62 -14.84
CA GLU A 271 -6.24 -4.66 -15.55
C GLU A 271 -6.66 -3.49 -14.66
N GLN A 272 -7.22 -2.44 -15.27
CA GLN A 272 -7.79 -1.32 -14.52
C GLN A 272 -9.01 -1.74 -13.69
N VAL A 273 -9.01 -1.36 -12.42
CA VAL A 273 -10.18 -1.50 -11.53
C VAL A 273 -10.81 -0.14 -11.29
N ASN A 274 -11.95 0.12 -11.94
CA ASN A 274 -12.69 1.39 -11.80
C ASN A 274 -13.43 1.47 -10.46
N SER A 275 -14.03 0.36 -10.05
CA SER A 275 -14.69 0.18 -8.77
C SER A 275 -14.45 -1.25 -8.34
N TYR A 276 -14.03 -1.43 -7.10
CA TYR A 276 -13.90 -2.74 -6.51
C TYR A 276 -15.20 -3.10 -5.81
N ILE A 277 -15.77 -4.24 -6.18
CA ILE A 277 -16.96 -4.81 -5.55
C ILE A 277 -16.52 -5.97 -4.65
N ASP A 278 -15.77 -6.88 -5.24
CA ASP A 278 -15.22 -8.10 -4.65
C ASP A 278 -13.93 -8.50 -5.39
N ASN A 279 -13.39 -9.68 -5.05
CA ASN A 279 -12.19 -10.25 -5.64
C ASN A 279 -12.24 -10.37 -7.18
N THR A 280 -13.42 -10.64 -7.75
CA THR A 280 -13.60 -10.78 -9.21
C THR A 280 -13.46 -9.46 -9.97
N SER A 281 -13.44 -8.33 -9.26
CA SER A 281 -13.18 -7.01 -9.85
C SER A 281 -11.74 -6.85 -10.33
N VAL A 282 -10.83 -7.70 -9.85
CA VAL A 282 -9.40 -7.67 -10.18
C VAL A 282 -9.12 -8.73 -11.23
N LEU A 283 -8.77 -8.30 -12.44
CA LEU A 283 -8.45 -9.22 -13.53
C LEU A 283 -6.94 -9.25 -13.77
N MET A 284 -6.35 -10.44 -13.70
CA MET A 284 -4.93 -10.65 -13.98
C MET A 284 -4.63 -10.40 -15.46
N SER A 285 -3.51 -9.73 -15.76
CA SER A 285 -3.01 -9.64 -17.13
C SER A 285 -2.61 -11.01 -17.67
N SER A 286 -2.58 -11.20 -18.99
CA SER A 286 -2.16 -12.48 -19.60
C SER A 286 -0.68 -12.80 -19.36
N PHE A 287 0.16 -11.76 -19.27
CA PHE A 287 1.62 -11.87 -19.33
C PHE A 287 2.34 -11.88 -17.98
N SER A 288 1.74 -11.35 -16.89
CA SER A 288 2.45 -11.18 -15.62
C SER A 288 2.97 -12.51 -15.08
N ASN A 289 4.27 -12.63 -14.83
CA ASN A 289 4.84 -13.86 -14.28
C ASN A 289 4.25 -14.15 -12.89
N TRP A 290 4.03 -15.44 -12.63
CA TRP A 290 3.54 -15.96 -11.37
C TRP A 290 4.65 -16.68 -10.63
N GLY A 291 4.52 -16.74 -9.30
CA GLY A 291 5.25 -17.70 -8.50
C GLY A 291 4.77 -19.14 -8.75
N PRO A 292 5.05 -20.09 -7.84
CA PRO A 292 5.80 -19.90 -6.60
C PRO A 292 7.26 -19.51 -6.85
N THR A 293 7.95 -19.12 -5.78
CA THR A 293 9.41 -19.31 -5.75
C THR A 293 9.72 -20.80 -5.51
N ASP A 294 10.94 -21.24 -5.83
CA ASP A 294 11.36 -22.64 -5.67
C ASP A 294 11.21 -23.15 -4.24
N ASP A 295 11.37 -22.27 -3.25
CA ASP A 295 11.21 -22.63 -1.84
C ASP A 295 9.77 -22.42 -1.31
N GLY A 296 8.83 -22.09 -2.20
CA GLY A 296 7.40 -22.03 -1.91
C GLY A 296 6.88 -20.73 -1.36
N ARG A 297 7.70 -19.66 -1.33
CA ARG A 297 7.23 -18.34 -0.90
C ARG A 297 6.19 -17.77 -1.84
N ILE A 298 5.26 -17.02 -1.25
CA ILE A 298 4.25 -16.22 -1.94
C ILE A 298 4.95 -15.09 -2.69
N LYS A 299 5.02 -15.22 -4.01
CA LYS A 299 5.39 -14.16 -4.94
C LYS A 299 4.51 -14.23 -6.19
N PRO A 300 4.23 -13.11 -6.88
CA PRO A 300 4.57 -11.73 -6.50
C PRO A 300 3.96 -11.34 -5.14
N ASP A 301 4.41 -10.26 -4.52
CA ASP A 301 3.88 -9.87 -3.19
C ASP A 301 2.54 -9.17 -3.32
N ILE A 302 2.36 -8.39 -4.38
CA ILE A 302 1.21 -7.53 -4.57
C ILE A 302 0.96 -7.27 -6.06
N SER A 303 -0.25 -6.85 -6.40
CA SER A 303 -0.63 -6.49 -7.76
C SER A 303 -1.02 -5.02 -7.89
N ALA A 304 -0.78 -4.46 -9.08
CA ALA A 304 -1.21 -3.12 -9.46
C ALA A 304 -1.55 -3.06 -10.95
N LYS A 305 -2.23 -1.99 -11.36
CA LYS A 305 -2.56 -1.78 -12.78
C LYS A 305 -1.28 -1.71 -13.61
N GLY A 306 -1.11 -2.69 -14.51
CA GLY A 306 -0.01 -2.74 -15.46
C GLY A 306 -0.46 -2.79 -16.92
N VAL A 307 -1.76 -2.96 -17.19
CA VAL A 307 -2.29 -3.00 -18.56
C VAL A 307 -2.73 -1.61 -19.02
N GLY A 308 -2.36 -1.27 -20.26
CA GLY A 308 -2.82 -0.08 -20.97
C GLY A 308 -2.49 1.25 -20.28
N VAL A 309 -1.36 1.37 -19.59
CA VAL A 309 -0.97 2.57 -18.83
C VAL A 309 -0.47 3.68 -19.76
N TYR A 310 -1.12 4.85 -19.73
CA TYR A 310 -0.71 6.02 -20.50
C TYR A 310 0.26 6.94 -19.73
N SER A 311 1.45 7.19 -20.28
CA SER A 311 2.44 8.11 -19.74
C SER A 311 3.27 8.81 -20.81
N CYS A 312 4.19 9.70 -20.39
CA CYS A 312 5.09 10.41 -21.29
C CYS A 312 6.17 9.47 -21.86
N ILE A 313 6.64 9.75 -23.07
CA ILE A 313 7.69 8.96 -23.72
C ILE A 313 8.85 9.84 -24.19
N SER A 314 9.96 9.19 -24.54
CA SER A 314 11.17 9.86 -24.97
C SER A 314 11.21 10.23 -26.44
N THR A 315 10.15 10.04 -27.23
CA THR A 315 10.17 10.41 -28.67
C THR A 315 10.23 11.93 -28.89
N SER A 316 9.56 12.73 -28.06
CA SER A 316 9.67 14.20 -28.06
C SER A 316 9.35 14.78 -26.67
N ASN A 317 9.46 16.09 -26.49
CA ASN A 317 9.13 16.73 -25.20
C ASN A 317 7.62 16.81 -24.90
N THR A 318 6.76 16.42 -25.85
CA THR A 318 5.29 16.54 -25.76
C THR A 318 4.56 15.23 -26.06
N LEU A 319 5.28 14.15 -26.35
CA LEU A 319 4.70 12.89 -26.76
C LEU A 319 4.46 11.96 -25.57
N TYR A 320 3.39 11.20 -25.71
CA TYR A 320 2.91 10.23 -24.73
C TYR A 320 2.51 8.97 -25.49
N ASP A 321 2.52 7.85 -24.80
CA ASP A 321 2.07 6.58 -25.35
C ASP A 321 1.42 5.73 -24.28
N THR A 322 0.85 4.59 -24.69
CA THR A 322 0.21 3.63 -23.80
C THR A 322 0.99 2.32 -23.82
N TYR A 323 1.61 1.95 -22.70
CA TYR A 323 2.34 0.69 -22.56
C TYR A 323 1.63 -0.27 -21.61
N GLN A 324 2.01 -1.55 -21.68
CA GLN A 324 1.55 -2.57 -20.76
C GLN A 324 2.72 -3.45 -20.31
N GLY A 325 2.67 -3.89 -19.06
CA GLY A 325 3.72 -4.69 -18.45
C GLY A 325 3.69 -4.58 -16.93
N THR A 326 4.29 -5.55 -16.26
CA THR A 326 4.70 -5.40 -14.85
C THR A 326 5.62 -4.19 -14.67
N SER A 327 6.35 -3.81 -15.71
CA SER A 327 7.11 -2.56 -15.81
C SER A 327 6.29 -1.28 -15.61
N MET A 328 4.98 -1.30 -15.85
CA MET A 328 4.07 -0.18 -15.62
C MET A 328 3.33 -0.29 -14.28
N ALA A 329 3.16 -1.50 -13.75
CA ALA A 329 2.61 -1.75 -12.41
C ALA A 329 3.59 -1.37 -11.30
N CYS A 330 4.86 -1.75 -11.45
CA CYS A 330 5.96 -1.47 -10.53
C CYS A 330 6.12 0.03 -10.18
N PRO A 331 6.16 0.97 -11.14
CA PRO A 331 6.28 2.40 -10.85
C PRO A 331 5.03 2.97 -10.18
N ALA A 332 3.86 2.36 -10.40
CA ALA A 332 2.66 2.78 -9.68
C ALA A 332 2.78 2.49 -8.17
N ILE A 333 3.27 1.31 -7.80
CA ILE A 333 3.56 0.94 -6.41
C ILE A 333 4.69 1.81 -5.83
N THR A 334 5.75 2.06 -6.59
CA THR A 334 6.83 2.96 -6.16
C THR A 334 6.29 4.36 -5.83
N GLY A 335 5.46 4.93 -6.71
CA GLY A 335 4.79 6.20 -6.45
C GLY A 335 3.84 6.15 -5.25
N LEU A 336 3.14 5.04 -5.04
CA LEU A 336 2.29 4.85 -3.85
C LEU A 336 3.12 4.88 -2.56
N ILE A 337 4.26 4.21 -2.53
CA ILE A 337 5.17 4.20 -1.37
C ILE A 337 5.68 5.61 -1.08
N VAL A 338 6.00 6.40 -2.10
CA VAL A 338 6.38 7.81 -1.93
C VAL A 338 5.28 8.61 -1.22
N LEU A 339 4.02 8.43 -1.62
CA LEU A 339 2.89 9.09 -0.96
C LEU A 339 2.72 8.63 0.49
N LEU A 340 2.79 7.33 0.75
CA LEU A 340 2.63 6.76 2.09
C LEU A 340 3.76 7.18 3.03
N GLN A 341 5.01 7.20 2.56
CA GLN A 341 6.15 7.70 3.33
C GLN A 341 6.00 9.19 3.62
N LYS A 342 5.52 9.99 2.65
CA LYS A 342 5.25 11.42 2.89
C LYS A 342 4.13 11.61 3.92
N HIS A 343 3.07 10.83 3.84
CA HIS A 343 1.98 10.88 4.82
C HIS A 343 2.46 10.49 6.22
N TYR A 344 3.21 9.39 6.33
CA TYR A 344 3.80 8.95 7.59
C TYR A 344 4.68 10.03 8.21
N ASN A 345 5.55 10.66 7.42
CA ASN A 345 6.40 11.76 7.86
C ASN A 345 5.62 13.03 8.27
N ASN A 346 4.50 13.33 7.61
CA ASN A 346 3.67 14.49 7.97
C ASN A 346 3.07 14.36 9.38
N ILE A 347 2.76 13.14 9.83
CA ILE A 347 2.17 12.91 11.15
C ILE A 347 3.20 12.42 12.19
N ASN A 348 4.35 11.93 11.74
CA ASN A 348 5.50 11.53 12.56
C ASN A 348 6.72 12.34 12.11
N ALA A 349 6.87 13.54 12.68
CA ALA A 349 7.92 14.49 12.30
C ALA A 349 9.30 13.83 12.23
N ASP A 350 9.98 14.02 11.09
CA ASP A 350 11.32 13.49 10.80
C ASP A 350 11.46 11.96 10.86
N GLN A 351 10.35 11.24 10.81
CA GLN A 351 10.33 9.78 10.78
C GLN A 351 9.81 9.25 9.45
N TYR A 352 10.30 8.06 9.09
CA TYR A 352 9.89 7.30 7.94
C TYR A 352 9.70 5.84 8.34
N MET A 353 8.90 5.10 7.58
CA MET A 353 8.72 3.68 7.79
C MET A 353 9.96 2.91 7.33
N LYS A 354 10.37 1.88 8.07
CA LYS A 354 11.33 0.88 7.59
C LYS A 354 10.73 0.09 6.42
N ALA A 355 11.57 -0.46 5.54
CA ALA A 355 11.16 -1.23 4.37
C ALA A 355 10.20 -2.38 4.72
N ALA A 356 10.48 -3.15 5.77
CA ALA A 356 9.60 -4.21 6.26
C ALA A 356 8.18 -3.69 6.63
N MET A 357 8.09 -2.52 7.25
CA MET A 357 6.80 -1.90 7.57
C MET A 357 6.06 -1.46 6.31
N VAL A 358 6.77 -0.93 5.30
CA VAL A 358 6.18 -0.58 4.00
C VAL A 358 5.61 -1.82 3.30
N ARG A 359 6.39 -2.91 3.18
CA ARG A 359 5.92 -4.16 2.56
C ARG A 359 4.73 -4.73 3.32
N GLY A 360 4.89 -4.88 4.63
CA GLY A 360 3.84 -5.39 5.50
C GLY A 360 2.56 -4.57 5.38
N LEU A 361 2.64 -3.23 5.37
CA LEU A 361 1.46 -2.36 5.27
C LEU A 361 0.73 -2.54 3.95
N LEU A 362 1.47 -2.61 2.84
CA LEU A 362 0.87 -2.80 1.52
C LEU A 362 0.20 -4.17 1.40
N CYS A 363 0.85 -5.25 1.85
CA CYS A 363 0.27 -6.60 1.83
C CYS A 363 -0.88 -6.76 2.82
N HIS A 364 -0.79 -6.14 4.01
CA HIS A 364 -1.84 -6.16 5.02
C HIS A 364 -3.12 -5.47 4.52
N THR A 365 -2.97 -4.36 3.79
CA THR A 365 -4.11 -3.56 3.34
C THR A 365 -4.59 -3.91 1.93
N ALA A 366 -3.91 -4.84 1.25
CA ALA A 366 -4.29 -5.30 -0.07
C ALA A 366 -5.75 -5.81 -0.07
N ARG A 367 -6.46 -5.50 -1.14
CA ARG A 367 -7.80 -6.03 -1.38
C ARG A 367 -7.69 -7.39 -2.04
N GLU A 368 -8.54 -8.31 -1.59
CA GLU A 368 -8.63 -9.67 -2.11
C GLU A 368 -8.71 -9.70 -3.65
N ALA A 369 -8.05 -10.68 -4.26
CA ALA A 369 -8.01 -10.90 -5.70
C ALA A 369 -7.76 -12.39 -5.96
N GLY A 370 -8.25 -12.90 -7.09
CA GLY A 370 -8.20 -14.34 -7.37
C GLY A 370 -9.45 -15.08 -6.92
N ASP A 371 -9.49 -16.37 -7.16
CA ASP A 371 -10.72 -17.19 -7.02
C ASP A 371 -11.00 -17.64 -5.59
N ASN A 372 -9.99 -17.62 -4.72
CA ASN A 372 -10.07 -18.11 -3.33
C ASN A 372 -9.64 -17.03 -2.35
N PRO A 373 -10.12 -17.07 -1.09
CA PRO A 373 -9.62 -16.18 -0.04
C PRO A 373 -8.15 -16.42 0.29
N GLY A 374 -7.45 -15.36 0.68
CA GLY A 374 -6.05 -15.43 1.06
C GLY A 374 -5.11 -15.27 -0.14
N PRO A 375 -3.79 -15.38 0.08
CA PRO A 375 -2.82 -15.15 -0.97
C PRO A 375 -2.85 -16.24 -2.04
N ASP A 376 -2.35 -15.92 -3.23
CA ASP A 376 -2.05 -16.90 -4.27
C ASP A 376 -0.74 -16.53 -5.00
N TYR A 377 -0.23 -17.44 -5.83
CA TYR A 377 1.01 -17.20 -6.59
C TYR A 377 0.85 -16.28 -7.81
N SER A 378 -0.35 -15.74 -8.03
CA SER A 378 -0.65 -14.86 -9.16
C SER A 378 -0.76 -13.39 -8.75
N PHE A 379 -1.65 -13.06 -7.81
CA PHE A 379 -1.88 -11.72 -7.29
C PHE A 379 -1.06 -11.44 -6.03
N GLY A 380 -0.43 -12.45 -5.43
CA GLY A 380 0.24 -12.33 -4.14
C GLY A 380 -0.77 -12.15 -3.03
N TRP A 381 -0.57 -11.12 -2.20
CA TRP A 381 -1.52 -10.70 -1.18
C TRP A 381 -2.73 -9.92 -1.72
N GLY A 382 -2.79 -9.68 -3.04
CA GLY A 382 -3.94 -9.06 -3.70
C GLY A 382 -3.64 -7.72 -4.36
N LEU A 383 -4.66 -6.88 -4.53
CA LEU A 383 -4.58 -5.58 -5.20
C LEU A 383 -4.24 -4.46 -4.21
N ALA A 384 -3.18 -3.69 -4.51
CA ALA A 384 -2.75 -2.58 -3.68
C ALA A 384 -3.86 -1.57 -3.36
N ASP A 385 -3.81 -1.02 -2.14
CA ASP A 385 -4.85 -0.17 -1.60
C ASP A 385 -4.29 0.97 -0.74
N GLY A 386 -3.88 2.04 -1.42
CA GLY A 386 -3.33 3.24 -0.80
C GLY A 386 -4.30 3.95 0.13
N GLN A 387 -5.61 3.83 -0.07
CA GLN A 387 -6.59 4.47 0.81
C GLN A 387 -6.61 3.82 2.18
N THR A 388 -6.66 2.48 2.22
CA THR A 388 -6.68 1.73 3.48
C THR A 388 -5.32 1.81 4.17
N ALA A 389 -4.21 1.73 3.42
CA ALA A 389 -2.86 1.95 3.95
C ALA A 389 -2.71 3.33 4.63
N ALA A 390 -3.13 4.41 3.97
CA ALA A 390 -3.03 5.75 4.53
C ALA A 390 -3.95 5.94 5.76
N LYS A 391 -5.14 5.33 5.77
CA LYS A 391 -6.01 5.34 6.94
C LYS A 391 -5.37 4.63 8.12
N LEU A 392 -4.78 3.45 7.91
CA LEU A 392 -4.11 2.67 8.94
C LEU A 392 -2.95 3.46 9.55
N ILE A 393 -2.14 4.14 8.72
CA ILE A 393 -1.12 5.10 9.20
C ILE A 393 -1.74 6.17 10.11
N SER A 394 -2.85 6.80 9.68
CA SER A 394 -3.52 7.85 10.47
C SER A 394 -4.15 7.35 11.78
N THR A 395 -4.47 6.06 11.90
CA THR A 395 -5.14 5.47 13.07
C THR A 395 -4.23 4.60 13.93
N ALA A 396 -2.93 4.53 13.60
CA ALA A 396 -1.93 3.71 14.29
C ALA A 396 -1.80 4.01 15.80
N SER A 397 -2.17 5.21 16.25
CA SER A 397 -2.11 5.61 17.65
C SER A 397 -3.44 5.48 18.40
N THR A 398 -4.50 5.01 17.74
CA THR A 398 -5.86 5.00 18.32
C THR A 398 -6.59 3.67 18.15
N SER A 399 -6.61 3.13 16.93
CA SER A 399 -7.49 1.99 16.60
C SER A 399 -6.90 1.01 15.59
N SER A 400 -5.60 1.13 15.30
CA SER A 400 -4.83 0.21 14.47
C SER A 400 -3.45 0.00 15.09
N ILE A 401 -2.76 -1.07 14.71
CA ILE A 401 -1.37 -1.30 15.08
C ILE A 401 -0.51 -1.04 13.84
N LEU A 402 0.53 -0.23 13.98
CA LEU A 402 1.58 -0.04 12.99
C LEU A 402 2.87 0.36 13.70
N GLU A 403 3.69 -0.62 14.06
CA GLU A 403 4.88 -0.40 14.89
C GLU A 403 5.99 -1.39 14.55
N MET A 404 7.24 -1.01 14.82
CA MET A 404 8.37 -1.94 14.81
C MET A 404 8.53 -2.56 16.19
N GLN A 405 8.80 -3.86 16.20
CA GLN A 405 9.12 -4.64 17.39
C GLN A 405 10.44 -5.39 17.17
N THR A 406 11.10 -5.76 18.25
CA THR A 406 12.33 -6.58 18.21
C THR A 406 12.07 -7.88 18.96
N LEU A 407 12.25 -9.00 18.27
CA LEU A 407 12.25 -10.33 18.90
C LEU A 407 13.68 -10.77 19.17
N ASN A 408 14.02 -11.02 20.44
CA ASN A 408 15.33 -11.54 20.82
C ASN A 408 15.36 -13.07 20.76
N ASN A 409 16.57 -13.65 20.68
CA ASN A 409 16.72 -15.10 20.67
C ASN A 409 16.06 -15.73 21.91
N GLN A 410 15.38 -16.85 21.70
CA GLN A 410 14.53 -17.55 22.68
C GLN A 410 13.37 -16.73 23.31
N ALA A 411 13.17 -15.47 22.93
CA ALA A 411 12.07 -14.67 23.44
C ALA A 411 10.74 -15.02 22.76
N ILE A 412 9.64 -14.74 23.47
CA ILE A 412 8.28 -14.81 22.97
C ILE A 412 7.71 -13.40 23.13
N TYR A 413 7.27 -12.79 22.03
CA TYR A 413 6.51 -11.55 22.09
C TYR A 413 5.03 -11.88 22.24
N THR A 414 4.33 -11.17 23.13
CA THR A 414 2.88 -11.30 23.27
C THR A 414 2.22 -9.93 23.41
N ARG A 415 1.06 -9.75 22.77
CA ARG A 415 0.22 -8.55 22.91
C ARG A 415 -1.25 -8.92 22.96
N ASN A 416 -1.94 -8.44 23.99
CA ASN A 416 -3.39 -8.61 24.10
C ASN A 416 -4.14 -7.46 23.43
N PHE A 417 -5.29 -7.75 22.85
CA PHE A 417 -6.26 -6.74 22.41
C PHE A 417 -7.69 -7.28 22.55
N THR A 418 -8.65 -6.38 22.63
CA THR A 418 -10.06 -6.71 22.77
C THR A 418 -10.81 -6.41 21.48
N VAL A 419 -11.67 -7.34 21.10
CA VAL A 419 -12.70 -7.17 20.08
C VAL A 419 -14.01 -6.90 20.81
N ASP A 420 -14.59 -5.71 20.65
CA ASP A 420 -15.80 -5.33 21.40
C ASP A 420 -17.09 -5.87 20.76
N ASN A 421 -17.11 -5.94 19.43
CA ASN A 421 -18.23 -6.44 18.63
C ASN A 421 -17.68 -7.35 17.54
N ALA A 422 -18.50 -8.29 17.06
CA ALA A 422 -18.13 -9.17 15.97
C ALA A 422 -17.70 -8.35 14.74
N GLN A 423 -16.47 -8.57 14.28
CA GLN A 423 -15.88 -7.81 13.17
C GLN A 423 -14.78 -8.60 12.49
N ASN A 424 -14.46 -8.24 11.25
CA ASN A 424 -13.27 -8.78 10.61
C ASN A 424 -12.01 -8.23 11.28
N LEU A 425 -11.05 -9.11 11.49
CA LEU A 425 -9.78 -8.85 12.15
C LEU A 425 -8.65 -9.31 11.23
N LYS A 426 -7.63 -8.48 11.09
CA LYS A 426 -6.40 -8.83 10.36
C LYS A 426 -5.20 -8.42 11.21
N ILE A 427 -4.26 -9.35 11.40
CA ILE A 427 -2.96 -9.10 12.04
C ILE A 427 -1.87 -9.63 11.10
N SER A 428 -0.78 -8.88 10.96
CA SER A 428 0.35 -9.29 10.14
C SER A 428 1.67 -8.97 10.82
N ILE A 429 2.67 -9.80 10.54
CA ILE A 429 4.07 -9.46 10.77
C ILE A 429 4.83 -9.45 9.45
N CYS A 430 5.81 -8.56 9.33
CA CYS A 430 6.75 -8.55 8.20
C CYS A 430 8.13 -8.16 8.69
N TRP A 431 9.17 -8.82 8.19
CA TRP A 431 10.55 -8.49 8.55
C TRP A 431 11.47 -8.49 7.33
N THR A 432 12.54 -7.70 7.44
CA THR A 432 13.69 -7.80 6.54
C THR A 432 14.54 -8.95 7.04
N ASP A 433 14.49 -10.07 6.33
CA ASP A 433 15.15 -11.32 6.70
C ASP A 433 16.62 -11.30 6.25
N PRO A 434 17.58 -11.78 7.06
CA PRO A 434 18.97 -11.95 6.66
C PRO A 434 19.11 -12.76 5.37
N THR A 435 20.16 -12.48 4.59
CA THR A 435 20.41 -13.14 3.31
C THR A 435 20.34 -14.67 3.39
N GLY A 436 19.53 -15.25 2.50
CA GLY A 436 19.28 -16.70 2.43
C GLY A 436 20.46 -17.49 1.89
N LEU A 437 20.36 -18.83 1.95
CA LEU A 437 21.29 -19.70 1.23
C LEU A 437 20.93 -19.68 -0.26
N GLN A 438 21.90 -19.43 -1.13
CA GLN A 438 21.68 -19.46 -2.59
C GLN A 438 21.33 -20.87 -3.08
N ASN A 439 20.46 -20.95 -4.09
CA ASN A 439 20.15 -22.21 -4.75
C ASN A 439 21.39 -22.75 -5.48
N ALA A 440 21.77 -23.99 -5.20
CA ALA A 440 22.93 -24.66 -5.78
C ALA A 440 22.65 -25.23 -7.18
N ALA A 441 21.99 -24.44 -8.04
CA ALA A 441 21.58 -24.83 -9.39
C ALA A 441 20.65 -26.07 -9.45
N VAL A 442 19.77 -26.22 -8.46
CA VAL A 442 18.79 -27.31 -8.40
C VAL A 442 17.40 -26.73 -8.69
N ALA A 443 16.76 -27.18 -9.76
CA ALA A 443 15.39 -26.78 -10.09
C ALA A 443 14.40 -27.26 -9.01
N ASP A 444 13.35 -26.47 -8.76
CA ASP A 444 12.28 -26.82 -7.82
C ASP A 444 12.80 -27.13 -6.39
N ASN A 445 13.85 -26.43 -5.96
CA ASN A 445 14.51 -26.71 -4.69
C ASN A 445 13.73 -26.13 -3.49
N ARG A 446 12.89 -26.99 -2.88
CA ARG A 446 12.00 -26.68 -1.73
C ARG A 446 12.70 -26.39 -0.39
N VAL A 447 14.03 -26.32 -0.34
CA VAL A 447 14.72 -25.90 0.89
C VAL A 447 14.41 -24.43 1.17
N ALA A 448 13.82 -24.13 2.33
CA ALA A 448 13.46 -22.76 2.71
C ALA A 448 14.66 -21.79 2.58
N ARG A 449 14.42 -20.60 2.00
CA ARG A 449 15.43 -19.52 1.92
C ARG A 449 15.37 -18.58 3.10
N LEU A 450 14.31 -18.68 3.92
CA LEU A 450 14.14 -17.97 5.18
C LEU A 450 15.29 -18.30 6.15
N LYS A 451 15.85 -17.29 6.80
CA LYS A 451 16.92 -17.44 7.81
C LYS A 451 16.38 -17.33 9.22
N ASN A 452 15.71 -16.22 9.51
CA ASN A 452 15.03 -16.01 10.77
C ASN A 452 13.57 -16.38 10.56
N ASN A 453 13.20 -17.58 10.97
CA ASN A 453 11.83 -18.08 10.87
C ASN A 453 11.04 -17.62 12.10
N LEU A 454 10.26 -16.55 11.92
CA LEU A 454 9.32 -16.05 12.92
C LEU A 454 7.95 -16.71 12.71
N ASP A 455 7.23 -16.96 13.80
CA ASP A 455 5.88 -17.55 13.75
C ASP A 455 4.87 -16.66 14.48
N LEU A 456 3.86 -16.18 13.76
CA LEU A 456 2.71 -15.44 14.24
C LEU A 456 1.58 -16.40 14.59
N LYS A 457 1.00 -16.24 15.77
CA LYS A 457 -0.24 -16.91 16.20
C LYS A 457 -1.16 -15.94 16.88
N ILE A 458 -2.47 -16.17 16.76
CA ILE A 458 -3.47 -15.53 17.60
C ILE A 458 -4.16 -16.58 18.46
N PHE A 459 -4.35 -16.29 19.75
CA PHE A 459 -5.05 -17.16 20.68
C PHE A 459 -6.34 -16.50 21.18
N LYS A 460 -7.43 -17.29 21.24
CA LYS A 460 -8.71 -16.90 21.86
C LYS A 460 -9.37 -18.15 22.45
N ASP A 461 -9.69 -18.13 23.76
CA ASP A 461 -10.44 -19.21 24.44
C ASP A 461 -9.93 -20.64 24.15
N GLY A 462 -8.61 -20.82 24.01
CA GLY A 462 -7.98 -22.10 23.67
C GLY A 462 -7.94 -22.45 22.18
N GLN A 463 -8.57 -21.65 21.31
CA GLN A 463 -8.39 -21.70 19.86
C GLN A 463 -7.10 -21.00 19.43
N ILE A 464 -6.43 -21.58 18.43
CA ILE A 464 -5.26 -21.02 17.76
C ILE A 464 -5.66 -20.67 16.33
N PHE A 465 -5.31 -19.46 15.90
CA PHE A 465 -5.38 -19.04 14.50
C PHE A 465 -3.96 -18.97 13.94
N TYR A 466 -3.77 -19.51 12.75
CA TYR A 466 -2.49 -19.61 12.06
C TYR A 466 -2.46 -18.68 10.84
N PRO A 467 -1.26 -18.28 10.38
CA PRO A 467 -1.12 -17.43 9.19
C PRO A 467 -1.45 -18.21 7.92
N TRP A 468 -1.79 -17.47 6.87
CA TRP A 468 -1.92 -18.03 5.54
C TRP A 468 -0.60 -18.62 5.04
N ARG A 469 -0.69 -19.74 4.33
CA ARG A 469 0.39 -20.40 3.59
C ARG A 469 -0.13 -21.01 2.30
N LEU A 470 0.77 -21.22 1.34
CA LEU A 470 0.49 -21.95 0.09
C LEU A 470 1.26 -23.27 0.05
N ASP A 471 0.84 -24.15 -0.85
CA ASP A 471 1.53 -25.40 -1.18
C ASP A 471 2.22 -25.26 -2.54
N ALA A 472 3.55 -25.24 -2.54
CA ALA A 472 4.35 -25.07 -3.74
C ALA A 472 4.32 -26.29 -4.68
N ASP A 473 4.02 -27.48 -4.14
CA ASP A 473 3.90 -28.70 -4.94
C ASP A 473 2.50 -28.83 -5.56
N ASN A 474 1.53 -28.06 -5.06
CA ASN A 474 0.17 -27.95 -5.58
C ASN A 474 -0.20 -26.47 -5.79
N TYR A 475 0.56 -25.77 -6.64
CA TYR A 475 0.50 -24.31 -6.78
C TYR A 475 -0.84 -23.70 -7.29
N THR A 476 -1.81 -24.52 -7.70
CA THR A 476 -3.18 -24.06 -8.02
C THR A 476 -4.16 -24.26 -6.85
N SER A 477 -3.74 -24.87 -5.75
CA SER A 477 -4.59 -25.07 -4.58
C SER A 477 -4.79 -23.77 -3.80
N PRO A 478 -5.97 -23.57 -3.19
CA PRO A 478 -6.20 -22.43 -2.30
C PRO A 478 -5.20 -22.40 -1.13
N ALA A 479 -4.92 -21.20 -0.62
CA ALA A 479 -4.17 -21.05 0.63
C ALA A 479 -4.88 -21.72 1.80
N THR A 480 -4.09 -22.21 2.75
CA THR A 480 -4.58 -22.73 4.04
C THR A 480 -4.03 -21.91 5.19
N ASN A 481 -4.68 -21.99 6.35
CA ASN A 481 -4.31 -21.30 7.57
C ASN A 481 -4.45 -22.23 8.79
N ASP A 482 -3.90 -23.44 8.64
CA ASP A 482 -4.02 -24.56 9.57
C ASP A 482 -2.71 -24.94 10.29
N SER A 483 -1.60 -24.29 9.92
CA SER A 483 -0.28 -24.49 10.52
C SER A 483 0.62 -23.27 10.33
N ASP A 484 1.79 -23.29 10.96
CA ASP A 484 2.83 -22.27 10.78
C ASP A 484 3.22 -22.10 9.30
N ASN A 485 3.55 -20.88 8.89
CA ASN A 485 4.22 -20.59 7.64
C ASN A 485 5.74 -20.66 7.87
N ASN A 486 6.46 -21.41 7.05
CA ASN A 486 7.88 -21.69 7.29
C ASN A 486 8.82 -21.10 6.23
N VAL A 487 8.27 -20.37 5.26
CA VAL A 487 9.01 -19.93 4.07
C VAL A 487 8.90 -18.42 3.87
N ASP A 488 7.76 -17.81 4.20
CA ASP A 488 7.51 -16.39 3.98
C ASP A 488 8.05 -15.51 5.12
N ASN A 489 8.58 -14.34 4.76
CA ASN A 489 8.94 -13.26 5.70
C ASN A 489 7.81 -12.20 5.87
N ILE A 490 6.60 -12.58 5.46
CA ILE A 490 5.35 -11.88 5.68
C ILE A 490 4.34 -12.94 6.12
N GLU A 491 3.80 -12.80 7.32
CA GLU A 491 2.73 -13.66 7.81
C GLU A 491 1.48 -12.83 8.09
N VAL A 492 0.33 -13.36 7.68
CA VAL A 492 -0.95 -12.66 7.79
C VAL A 492 -1.99 -13.64 8.33
N ILE A 493 -2.64 -13.26 9.43
CA ILE A 493 -3.81 -13.93 9.98
C ILE A 493 -5.03 -13.06 9.72
N GLU A 494 -6.05 -13.65 9.09
CA GLU A 494 -7.37 -13.05 8.91
C GLU A 494 -8.41 -13.89 9.63
N ILE A 495 -9.23 -13.23 10.46
CA ILE A 495 -10.34 -13.84 11.18
C ILE A 495 -11.60 -13.11 10.75
N SER A 496 -12.38 -13.76 9.89
CA SER A 496 -13.69 -13.27 9.46
C SER A 496 -14.68 -13.37 10.62
N ASN A 497 -15.44 -12.29 10.88
CA ASN A 497 -16.41 -12.22 11.97
C ASN A 497 -15.84 -12.67 13.34
N ALA A 498 -14.65 -12.19 13.70
CA ALA A 498 -14.02 -12.48 14.99
C ALA A 498 -14.96 -12.14 16.15
N ASP A 499 -15.29 -13.12 16.98
CA ASP A 499 -16.20 -12.96 18.12
C ASP A 499 -15.65 -11.98 19.17
N PRO A 500 -16.51 -11.27 19.92
CA PRO A 500 -16.07 -10.41 21.01
C PRO A 500 -15.21 -11.12 22.07
N GLY A 501 -14.24 -10.40 22.62
CA GLY A 501 -13.40 -10.83 23.72
C GLY A 501 -11.92 -10.53 23.52
N VAL A 502 -11.09 -11.10 24.39
CA VAL A 502 -9.65 -10.83 24.41
C VAL A 502 -8.90 -11.83 23.54
N TYR A 503 -8.17 -11.31 22.56
CA TYR A 503 -7.26 -12.06 21.71
C TYR A 503 -5.83 -11.79 22.13
N THR A 504 -4.97 -12.80 22.05
CA THR A 504 -3.52 -12.68 22.29
C THR A 504 -2.78 -12.87 20.99
N ILE A 505 -2.10 -11.84 20.50
CA ILE A 505 -1.07 -11.95 19.48
C ILE A 505 0.16 -12.57 20.13
N GLN A 506 0.76 -13.56 19.49
CA GLN A 506 2.05 -14.12 19.87
C GLN A 506 2.96 -14.16 18.66
N VAL A 507 4.22 -13.77 18.85
CA VAL A 507 5.28 -13.96 17.86
C VAL A 507 6.42 -14.75 18.52
N THR A 508 6.73 -15.91 17.96
CA THR A 508 7.86 -16.77 18.34
C THR A 508 8.87 -16.86 17.19
N HIS A 509 9.94 -17.65 17.38
CA HIS A 509 10.83 -18.02 16.29
C HIS A 509 11.35 -19.44 16.45
N LYS A 510 11.83 -20.00 15.35
CA LYS A 510 12.45 -21.32 15.27
C LYS A 510 13.98 -21.21 15.21
N GLY A 511 14.65 -22.08 15.94
CA GLY A 511 16.11 -22.15 15.95
C GLY A 511 16.74 -20.96 16.66
N ASN A 512 17.85 -20.47 16.11
CA ASN A 512 18.53 -19.28 16.61
C ASN A 512 18.37 -18.14 15.60
N LEU A 513 17.99 -16.96 16.08
CA LEU A 513 17.98 -15.75 15.28
C LEU A 513 19.41 -15.34 14.91
N THR A 514 19.63 -15.03 13.64
CA THR A 514 20.86 -14.41 13.14
C THR A 514 21.13 -13.12 13.92
N ASN A 515 22.36 -12.91 14.40
CA ASN A 515 22.73 -11.78 15.26
C ASN A 515 21.96 -11.68 16.60
N GLY A 516 21.28 -12.77 17.02
CA GLY A 516 20.59 -12.86 18.30
C GLY A 516 19.26 -12.12 18.40
N HIS A 517 18.81 -11.43 17.35
CA HIS A 517 17.53 -10.73 17.32
C HIS A 517 17.01 -10.54 15.89
N GLN A 518 15.71 -10.25 15.75
CA GLN A 518 15.06 -9.86 14.50
C GLN A 518 14.04 -8.75 14.76
N ASP A 519 14.20 -7.62 14.05
CA ASP A 519 13.17 -6.58 14.00
C ASP A 519 12.03 -7.02 13.06
N PHE A 520 10.79 -6.82 13.46
CA PHE A 520 9.61 -7.05 12.63
C PHE A 520 8.59 -5.92 12.78
N ALA A 521 7.91 -5.60 11.68
CA ALA A 521 6.74 -4.73 11.71
C ALA A 521 5.54 -5.54 12.20
N LEU A 522 4.83 -5.05 13.21
CA LEU A 522 3.54 -5.57 13.65
C LEU A 522 2.45 -4.64 13.12
N ILE A 523 1.47 -5.22 12.42
CA ILE A 523 0.41 -4.47 11.76
C ILE A 523 -0.93 -5.11 12.11
N GLY A 524 -1.89 -4.29 12.52
CA GLY A 524 -3.18 -4.77 12.97
C GLY A 524 -4.30 -3.83 12.61
N SER A 525 -5.39 -4.39 12.08
CA SER A 525 -6.61 -3.64 11.78
C SER A 525 -7.84 -4.49 12.05
N ALA A 526 -8.96 -3.80 12.30
CA ALA A 526 -10.26 -4.43 12.43
C ALA A 526 -11.36 -3.50 11.90
N GLY A 527 -12.52 -4.06 11.54
CA GLY A 527 -13.60 -3.34 10.86
C GLY A 527 -14.06 -2.04 11.55
N THR A 528 -14.11 -2.03 12.89
CA THR A 528 -14.43 -0.86 13.72
C THR A 528 -13.22 -0.35 14.52
N GLY A 529 -12.03 -0.85 14.23
CA GLY A 529 -10.81 -0.57 14.98
C GLY A 529 -10.53 -1.59 16.09
N LEU A 530 -9.27 -1.66 16.50
CA LEU A 530 -8.78 -2.51 17.57
C LEU A 530 -8.85 -1.77 18.91
N ASN A 531 -9.42 -2.40 19.92
CA ASN A 531 -9.33 -1.92 21.29
C ASN A 531 -8.05 -2.51 21.90
N LEU A 532 -6.93 -1.79 21.73
CA LEU A 532 -5.63 -2.27 22.12
C LEU A 532 -5.53 -2.27 23.64
N SER A 533 -5.64 -3.45 24.23
CA SER A 533 -5.46 -3.58 25.67
C SER A 533 -4.01 -3.21 25.99
N SER A 534 -3.87 -2.21 26.84
CA SER A 534 -2.79 -2.18 27.80
C SER A 534 -3.40 -1.67 29.09
N SER A 535 -2.64 -1.77 30.17
CA SER A 535 -2.81 -1.01 31.42
C SER A 535 -3.27 0.45 31.27
N HIS A 536 -3.24 1.05 30.07
CA HIS A 536 -3.86 2.34 29.75
C HIS A 536 -5.39 2.40 29.86
N PHE A 537 -6.15 1.30 29.73
CA PHE A 537 -7.62 1.39 29.75
C PHE A 537 -8.20 1.73 31.13
N GLU A 538 -7.56 1.27 32.20
CA GLU A 538 -7.95 1.65 33.58
C GLU A 538 -7.58 3.11 33.87
N LEU A 539 -6.40 3.56 33.44
CA LEU A 539 -6.00 4.98 33.52
C LEU A 539 -6.94 5.88 32.72
N ASP A 540 -7.38 5.46 31.53
CA ASP A 540 -8.27 6.24 30.68
C ASP A 540 -9.70 6.33 31.22
N LYS A 541 -10.22 5.26 31.81
CA LYS A 541 -11.55 5.25 32.47
C LYS A 541 -11.62 6.14 33.71
N GLU A 542 -10.48 6.47 34.30
CA GLU A 542 -10.40 7.26 35.52
C GLU A 542 -9.97 8.72 35.28
N PHE A 543 -9.70 9.07 34.02
CA PHE A 543 -9.21 10.39 33.62
C PHE A 543 -10.26 11.15 32.81
N PHE A 544 -10.80 12.25 33.36
CA PHE A 544 -11.88 13.02 32.77
C PHE A 544 -11.53 14.50 32.67
N VAL A 545 -12.02 15.17 31.62
CA VAL A 545 -11.92 16.62 31.46
C VAL A 545 -13.31 17.24 31.57
N PHE A 546 -13.46 18.28 32.40
CA PHE A 546 -14.73 18.92 32.69
C PHE A 546 -14.59 20.42 33.05
N PRO A 547 -15.57 21.27 32.72
CA PRO A 547 -16.77 20.95 31.95
C PRO A 547 -16.43 20.70 30.47
N ASN A 548 -17.14 19.76 29.86
CA ASN A 548 -17.05 19.46 28.44
C ASN A 548 -18.48 19.21 27.93
N PRO A 549 -19.12 20.16 27.22
CA PRO A 549 -18.51 21.34 26.60
C PRO A 549 -17.97 22.40 27.58
N SER A 550 -16.85 23.04 27.21
CA SER A 550 -16.17 24.09 27.96
C SER A 550 -16.59 25.48 27.48
N LYS A 551 -16.82 26.41 28.40
CA LYS A 551 -17.16 27.81 28.11
C LYS A 551 -15.96 28.76 28.09
N GLY A 552 -14.73 28.26 28.17
CA GLY A 552 -13.57 29.12 28.38
C GLY A 552 -12.46 28.47 29.16
N SER A 553 -12.75 27.46 29.94
CA SER A 553 -11.76 26.75 30.73
C SER A 553 -12.18 25.31 30.97
N PHE A 554 -11.20 24.48 31.29
CA PHE A 554 -11.44 23.09 31.68
C PHE A 554 -10.59 22.72 32.88
N ASN A 555 -11.00 21.68 33.57
CA ASN A 555 -10.25 21.01 34.62
C ASN A 555 -10.12 19.54 34.23
N PHE A 556 -9.25 18.80 34.90
CA PHE A 556 -9.23 17.35 34.79
C PHE A 556 -9.36 16.69 36.16
N LYS A 557 -9.80 15.43 36.17
CA LYS A 557 -9.75 14.56 37.35
C LYS A 557 -9.07 13.27 36.91
N SER A 558 -8.11 12.82 37.71
CA SER A 558 -7.45 11.51 37.61
C SER A 558 -7.67 10.77 38.91
N GLN A 559 -8.05 9.48 38.87
CA GLN A 559 -8.05 8.64 40.09
C GLN A 559 -6.71 7.90 40.29
N SER A 560 -5.79 8.02 39.33
CA SER A 560 -4.41 7.57 39.44
C SER A 560 -3.47 8.72 39.82
N ASN A 561 -2.43 8.43 40.61
CA ASN A 561 -1.38 9.37 41.02
C ASN A 561 -0.38 9.66 39.87
N LEU A 562 -0.88 10.01 38.68
CA LEU A 562 -0.04 10.42 37.55
C LEU A 562 0.52 11.82 37.81
N ASN A 563 1.86 11.94 37.76
CA ASN A 563 2.53 13.23 37.81
C ASN A 563 2.56 13.83 36.40
N ILE A 564 1.62 14.73 36.11
CA ILE A 564 1.56 15.41 34.81
C ILE A 564 2.69 16.44 34.73
N ASP A 565 3.53 16.34 33.70
CA ASP A 565 4.64 17.26 33.42
C ASP A 565 4.16 18.45 32.56
N ARG A 566 3.32 18.17 31.55
CA ARG A 566 2.83 19.16 30.60
C ARG A 566 1.44 18.79 30.06
N ILE A 567 0.62 19.79 29.81
CA ILE A 567 -0.61 19.65 29.01
C ILE A 567 -0.44 20.44 27.72
N GLU A 568 -0.68 19.82 26.57
CA GLU A 568 -0.72 20.48 25.26
C GLU A 568 -2.15 20.47 24.72
N ILE A 569 -2.63 21.62 24.25
CA ILE A 569 -3.89 21.71 23.53
C ILE A 569 -3.58 21.74 22.04
N THR A 570 -4.13 20.82 21.28
CA THR A 570 -4.00 20.76 19.82
C THR A 570 -5.33 20.98 19.12
N ASP A 571 -5.28 21.57 17.93
CA ASP A 571 -6.43 21.58 17.02
C ASP A 571 -6.61 20.24 16.27
N LEU A 572 -7.60 20.15 15.38
CA LEU A 572 -7.89 18.95 14.57
C LEU A 572 -6.77 18.55 13.60
N SER A 573 -5.81 19.44 13.32
CA SER A 573 -4.64 19.15 12.47
C SER A 573 -3.43 18.63 13.27
N GLY A 574 -3.54 18.56 14.59
CA GLY A 574 -2.46 18.17 15.49
C GLY A 574 -1.52 19.33 15.87
N LYS A 575 -1.78 20.56 15.40
CA LYS A 575 -0.99 21.74 15.77
C LYS A 575 -1.27 22.13 17.21
N VAL A 576 -0.21 22.32 18.01
CA VAL A 576 -0.30 22.84 19.38
C VAL A 576 -0.73 24.32 19.33
N VAL A 577 -1.87 24.63 19.95
CA VAL A 577 -2.44 25.98 20.03
C VAL A 577 -2.16 26.65 21.37
N THR A 578 -1.97 25.87 22.45
CA THR A 578 -1.49 26.36 23.76
C THR A 578 -0.94 25.21 24.59
N SER A 579 -0.23 25.50 25.69
CA SER A 579 0.32 24.50 26.61
C SER A 579 0.41 25.00 28.05
N PHE A 580 0.35 24.09 29.02
CA PHE A 580 0.42 24.37 30.45
C PHE A 580 1.48 23.48 31.14
N THR A 581 2.24 24.08 32.05
CA THR A 581 3.28 23.39 32.87
C THR A 581 3.12 23.68 34.37
N SER A 582 2.07 24.39 34.77
CA SER A 582 1.70 24.66 36.16
C SER A 582 0.29 24.15 36.41
N PHE A 583 0.08 23.51 37.57
CA PHE A 583 -1.12 22.70 37.85
C PHE A 583 -1.75 22.99 39.23
N GLU A 584 -1.33 24.07 39.91
CA GLU A 584 -1.68 24.34 41.32
C GLU A 584 -3.19 24.32 41.61
N ASP A 585 -4.03 24.75 40.67
CA ASP A 585 -5.49 24.81 40.83
C ASP A 585 -6.26 23.83 39.92
N GLN A 586 -5.56 23.00 39.12
CA GLN A 586 -6.14 22.14 38.07
C GLN A 586 -7.14 22.85 37.13
N HIS A 587 -7.01 24.18 36.99
CA HIS A 587 -7.87 25.03 36.16
C HIS A 587 -7.10 25.58 34.96
N PHE A 588 -7.55 25.28 33.75
CA PHE A 588 -6.85 25.63 32.51
C PHE A 588 -7.70 26.54 31.63
N ASP A 589 -7.24 27.77 31.43
CA ASP A 589 -7.92 28.78 30.62
C ASP A 589 -7.61 28.61 29.13
N ILE A 590 -8.66 28.39 28.34
CA ILE A 590 -8.67 28.28 26.89
C ILE A 590 -9.64 29.26 26.24
N SER A 591 -10.00 30.35 26.94
CA SER A 591 -10.98 31.35 26.49
C SER A 591 -10.57 32.07 25.20
N ASN A 592 -9.26 32.16 24.94
CA ASN A 592 -8.69 32.74 23.73
C ASN A 592 -8.83 31.84 22.49
N LEU A 593 -9.27 30.59 22.64
CA LEU A 593 -9.50 29.68 21.52
C LEU A 593 -10.90 29.89 20.93
N GLN A 594 -11.01 29.79 19.59
CA GLN A 594 -12.31 29.83 18.90
C GLN A 594 -13.16 28.61 19.25
N SER A 595 -14.49 28.74 19.16
CA SER A 595 -15.42 27.62 19.33
C SER A 595 -15.08 26.48 18.36
N GLY A 596 -14.95 25.26 18.87
CA GLY A 596 -14.44 24.15 18.08
C GLY A 596 -14.02 22.94 18.91
N VAL A 597 -13.50 21.93 18.22
CA VAL A 597 -12.96 20.71 18.82
C VAL A 597 -11.45 20.83 18.96
N TYR A 598 -10.97 20.58 20.18
CA TYR A 598 -9.55 20.51 20.51
C TYR A 598 -9.24 19.20 21.21
N PHE A 599 -7.97 18.85 21.31
CA PHE A 599 -7.49 17.73 22.11
C PHE A 599 -6.50 18.24 23.15
N ALA A 600 -6.75 17.94 24.43
CA ALA A 600 -5.80 18.11 25.50
C ALA A 600 -4.98 16.83 25.66
N LYS A 601 -3.68 16.93 25.44
CA LYS A 601 -2.68 15.87 25.61
C LYS A 601 -1.95 16.10 26.93
N PHE A 602 -2.22 15.26 27.92
CA PHE A 602 -1.60 15.23 29.23
C PHE A 602 -0.36 14.33 29.15
N ILE A 603 0.81 14.89 29.36
CA ILE A 603 2.10 14.24 29.19
C ILE A 603 2.72 14.08 30.58
N SER A 604 3.17 12.87 30.88
CA SER A 604 3.93 12.49 32.09
C SER A 604 5.12 11.62 31.68
N ALA A 605 6.01 11.32 32.62
CA ALA A 605 7.10 10.37 32.41
C ALA A 605 6.58 8.95 32.09
N GLU A 606 5.43 8.57 32.65
CA GLU A 606 4.89 7.21 32.54
C GLU A 606 3.90 7.02 31.38
N ALA A 607 3.19 8.08 30.98
CA ALA A 607 2.11 7.98 30.00
C ALA A 607 1.79 9.30 29.29
N THR A 608 1.09 9.18 28.16
CA THR A 608 0.46 10.30 27.46
C THR A 608 -1.03 10.03 27.30
N ILE A 609 -1.89 10.86 27.91
CA ILE A 609 -3.34 10.73 27.87
C ILE A 609 -3.93 11.84 26.99
N THR A 610 -4.82 11.52 26.06
CA THR A 610 -5.46 12.53 25.19
C THR A 610 -6.96 12.60 25.46
N ARG A 611 -7.51 13.82 25.65
CA ARG A 611 -8.94 14.07 25.85
C ARG A 611 -9.47 15.13 24.91
N LYS A 612 -10.60 14.82 24.28
CA LYS A 612 -11.33 15.79 23.47
C LYS A 612 -11.93 16.88 24.35
N ILE A 613 -11.74 18.14 23.97
CA ILE A 613 -12.41 19.31 24.54
C ILE A 613 -13.29 19.91 23.45
N LEU A 614 -14.57 20.09 23.74
CA LEU A 614 -15.48 20.88 22.94
C LEU A 614 -15.56 22.28 23.54
N LYS A 615 -15.01 23.28 22.87
CA LYS A 615 -15.10 24.69 23.27
C LYS A 615 -16.34 25.31 22.64
N GLU A 616 -17.25 25.83 23.46
CA GLU A 616 -18.42 26.61 23.04
C GLU A 616 -18.08 28.06 22.72
#